data_AF-A0A242LAU2-F1
#
_entry.id   AF-A0A242LAU2-F1
#
_cell.length_a   1.000
_cell.length_b   1.000
_cell.length_c   1.000
_cell.angle_alpha   90.00
_cell.angle_beta   90.00
_cell.angle_gamma   90.00
#
_symmetry.space_group_name_H-M   'P 1'
#
loop_
_entity.id
_entity.type
_entity.pdbx_description
1 polymer ?
#
loop_
_entity_poly.entity_id
_entity_poly.type
_entity_poly.pdbx_seq_one_letter_code
_entity_poly.pdbx_strand_id
1 'polypeptide(L)'
;MNTRKKRVAKFIQANPTATNQEIAQELDINENSVKAYISQLKRDNFIKVKQDKVGRKIETLDEYEAENINSATAQKIEIKKEAYTKLLNRYMDDFDLTDDIDIHLKLGNSILRILDNL
;
A
#
# COMPACT_ATOMS: atom_id res chain seq x y z
N MET A 1 9.01 -2.02 0.78
CA MET A 1 8.34 -1.79 2.10
C MET A 1 9.40 -1.40 3.15
N ASN A 2 9.15 -0.39 3.99
CA ASN A 2 10.12 0.12 4.98
C ASN A 2 10.40 -0.95 6.07
N THR A 3 11.64 -1.44 6.15
CA THR A 3 12.08 -2.54 7.03
C THR A 3 11.73 -2.31 8.51
N ARG A 4 11.68 -1.04 8.95
CA ARG A 4 11.34 -0.67 10.33
C ARG A 4 9.86 -0.88 10.67
N LYS A 5 8.93 -0.61 9.74
CA LYS A 5 7.48 -0.85 9.93
C LYS A 5 7.16 -2.33 10.13
N LYS A 6 7.85 -3.21 9.39
CA LYS A 6 7.69 -4.67 9.51
C LYS A 6 8.17 -5.19 10.87
N ARG A 7 9.29 -4.65 11.37
CA ARG A 7 9.80 -4.97 12.72
C ARG A 7 8.81 -4.57 13.81
N VAL A 8 8.23 -3.37 13.71
CA VAL A 8 7.19 -2.89 14.65
C VAL A 8 5.96 -3.80 14.64
N ALA A 9 5.47 -4.21 13.47
CA ALA A 9 4.31 -5.09 13.36
C ALA A 9 4.56 -6.46 14.01
N LYS A 10 5.70 -7.10 13.72
CA LYS A 10 6.08 -8.38 14.35
C LYS A 10 6.23 -8.27 15.86
N PHE A 11 6.81 -7.17 16.34
CA PHE A 11 6.98 -6.95 17.77
C PHE A 11 5.65 -6.80 18.49
N ILE A 12 4.70 -6.05 17.91
CA ILE A 12 3.34 -5.89 18.44
C ILE A 12 2.60 -7.23 18.48
N GLN A 13 2.78 -8.08 17.47
CA GLN A 13 2.17 -9.41 17.44
C GLN A 13 2.65 -10.30 18.59
N ALA A 14 3.95 -10.25 18.90
CA ALA A 14 4.53 -10.98 20.03
C ALA A 14 4.21 -10.31 21.39
N ASN A 15 4.05 -9.00 21.42
CA ASN A 15 3.88 -8.19 22.63
C ASN A 15 2.67 -7.23 22.49
N PRO A 16 1.43 -7.73 22.53
CA PRO A 16 0.23 -6.95 22.23
C PRO A 16 -0.07 -5.84 23.23
N THR A 17 0.53 -5.86 24.42
CA THR A 17 0.37 -4.84 25.46
C THR A 17 1.52 -3.85 25.53
N ALA A 18 2.52 -3.98 24.65
CA ALA A 18 3.69 -3.10 24.66
C ALA A 18 3.31 -1.64 24.38
N THR A 19 3.88 -0.75 25.15
CA THR A 19 3.80 0.70 24.99
C THR A 19 4.66 1.16 23.81
N ASN A 20 4.38 2.37 23.29
CA ASN A 20 5.21 2.93 22.22
C ASN A 20 6.67 3.08 22.65
N GLN A 21 6.90 3.39 23.93
CA GLN A 21 8.23 3.54 24.51
C GLN A 21 8.99 2.22 24.56
N GLU A 22 8.35 1.13 25.00
CA GLU A 22 8.96 -0.21 25.00
C GLU A 22 9.29 -0.67 23.58
N ILE A 23 8.38 -0.45 22.62
CA ILE A 23 8.63 -0.75 21.20
C ILE A 23 9.80 0.07 20.65
N ALA A 24 9.88 1.36 21.03
CA ALA A 24 10.93 2.28 20.60
C ALA A 24 12.30 1.86 21.13
N GLN A 25 12.38 1.52 22.42
CA GLN A 25 13.61 1.06 23.08
C GLN A 25 14.08 -0.27 22.50
N GLU A 26 13.19 -1.26 22.39
CA GLU A 26 13.57 -2.62 21.97
C GLU A 26 13.97 -2.69 20.49
N LEU A 27 13.35 -1.87 19.64
CA LEU A 27 13.65 -1.87 18.21
C LEU A 27 14.72 -0.85 17.80
N ASP A 28 15.20 -0.03 18.74
CA ASP A 28 16.06 1.13 18.50
C ASP A 28 15.47 2.07 17.44
N ILE A 29 14.22 2.49 17.67
CA ILE A 29 13.46 3.36 16.76
C ILE A 29 12.91 4.54 17.56
N ASN A 30 12.98 5.74 17.00
CA ASN A 30 12.36 6.92 17.60
C ASN A 30 10.86 6.71 17.87
N GLU A 31 10.38 7.10 19.06
CA GLU A 31 8.99 6.91 19.47
C GLU A 31 7.97 7.57 18.53
N ASN A 32 8.29 8.74 17.96
CA ASN A 32 7.43 9.38 16.94
C ASN A 32 7.32 8.53 15.68
N SER A 33 8.40 7.85 15.29
CA SER A 33 8.38 6.91 14.16
C SER A 33 7.52 5.69 14.50
N VAL A 34 7.62 5.16 15.73
CA VAL A 34 6.75 4.07 16.20
C VAL A 34 5.27 4.50 16.13
N LYS A 35 4.93 5.71 16.60
CA LYS A 35 3.56 6.26 16.52
C LYS A 35 3.07 6.39 15.07
N ALA A 36 3.92 6.83 14.16
CA ALA A 36 3.61 6.91 12.73
C ALA A 36 3.37 5.51 12.13
N TYR A 37 4.24 4.54 12.43
CA TYR A 37 4.09 3.17 11.94
C TYR A 37 2.82 2.50 12.48
N ILE A 38 2.50 2.67 13.75
CA ILE A 38 1.25 2.17 14.35
C ILE A 38 0.03 2.82 13.70
N SER A 39 0.06 4.14 13.46
CA SER A 39 -1.02 4.84 12.77
C SER A 39 -1.24 4.31 11.34
N GLN A 40 -0.14 4.01 10.64
CA GLN A 40 -0.22 3.39 9.31
C GLN A 40 -0.77 1.95 9.41
N LEU A 41 -0.26 1.13 10.33
CA LEU A 41 -0.73 -0.24 10.52
C LEU A 41 -2.23 -0.30 10.86
N LYS A 42 -2.73 0.67 11.65
CA LYS A 42 -4.16 0.81 11.95
C LYS A 42 -4.97 1.22 10.72
N ARG A 43 -4.48 2.20 9.95
CA ARG A 43 -5.13 2.68 8.72
C ARG A 43 -5.26 1.56 7.68
N ASP A 44 -4.22 0.73 7.60
CA ASP A 44 -4.15 -0.39 6.69
C ASP A 44 -4.91 -1.63 7.23
N ASN A 45 -5.66 -1.49 8.33
CA ASN A 45 -6.44 -2.55 9.01
C ASN A 45 -5.63 -3.74 9.53
N PHE A 46 -4.31 -3.62 9.72
CA PHE A 46 -3.46 -4.70 10.26
C PHE A 46 -3.57 -4.86 11.78
N ILE A 47 -3.81 -3.75 12.48
CA ILE A 47 -3.93 -3.75 13.93
C ILE A 47 -5.20 -3.03 14.36
N LYS A 48 -5.85 -3.58 15.38
CA LYS A 48 -6.92 -2.92 16.10
C LYS A 48 -6.41 -2.56 17.48
N VAL A 49 -6.25 -1.27 17.73
CA VAL A 49 -5.94 -0.78 19.06
C VAL A 49 -7.24 -0.71 19.85
N LYS A 50 -7.40 -1.56 20.85
CA LYS A 50 -8.42 -1.45 21.87
C LYS A 50 -7.83 -0.74 23.09
N GLN A 51 -8.62 0.15 23.67
CA GLN A 51 -8.26 0.84 24.89
C GLN A 51 -9.33 0.46 25.91
N ASP A 52 -8.93 -0.23 26.97
CA ASP A 52 -9.81 -0.59 28.08
C ASP A 52 -9.41 0.19 29.34
N LYS A 53 -10.13 -0.04 30.45
CA LYS A 53 -9.87 0.63 31.74
C LYS A 53 -8.54 0.20 32.39
N VAL A 54 -7.87 -0.83 31.86
CA VAL A 54 -6.67 -1.45 32.43
C VAL A 54 -5.42 -1.11 31.60
N GLY A 55 -5.58 -0.77 30.33
CA GLY A 55 -4.49 -0.28 29.49
C GLY A 55 -4.81 -0.28 28.01
N ARG A 56 -3.76 -0.09 27.20
CA ARG A 56 -3.83 -0.22 25.74
C ARG A 56 -3.51 -1.65 25.37
N LYS A 57 -4.41 -2.30 24.63
CA LYS A 57 -4.17 -3.61 24.02
C LYS A 57 -4.25 -3.49 22.50
N ILE A 58 -3.19 -3.89 21.82
CA ILE A 58 -3.13 -3.94 20.36
C ILE A 58 -3.43 -5.37 19.95
N GLU A 59 -4.60 -5.57 19.35
CA GLU A 59 -4.95 -6.86 18.73
C GLU A 59 -4.50 -6.82 17.27
N THR A 60 -3.68 -7.79 16.88
CA THR A 60 -3.47 -8.09 15.47
C THR A 60 -4.74 -8.76 14.95
N LEU A 61 -5.37 -8.16 13.94
CA LEU A 61 -6.46 -8.82 13.23
C LEU A 61 -5.82 -9.86 12.30
N ASP A 62 -6.38 -11.06 12.27
CA ASP A 62 -5.77 -12.30 11.77
C ASP A 62 -4.85 -12.16 10.54
N GLU A 63 -3.76 -12.93 10.59
CA GLU A 63 -2.78 -13.14 9.53
C GLU A 63 -2.02 -11.89 9.06
N TYR A 64 -1.01 -11.50 9.85
CA TYR A 64 0.21 -10.93 9.30
C TYR A 64 1.02 -12.01 8.56
N GLU A 65 0.39 -12.71 7.60
CA GLU A 65 1.12 -13.47 6.61
C GLU A 65 1.89 -12.46 5.77
N ALA A 66 3.20 -12.66 5.71
CA ALA A 66 4.15 -11.78 5.05
C ALA A 66 3.91 -11.62 3.52
N GLU A 67 2.84 -12.21 2.99
CA GLU A 67 2.42 -12.25 1.60
C GLU A 67 1.21 -11.35 1.28
N ASN A 68 0.32 -11.03 2.24
CA ASN A 68 -0.97 -10.39 1.93
C ASN A 68 -0.97 -8.85 1.84
N ILE A 69 0.08 -8.18 2.33
CA ILE A 69 0.28 -6.74 2.04
C ILE A 69 0.64 -6.56 0.57
N ASN A 70 1.32 -7.56 0.00
CA ASN A 70 1.53 -7.65 -1.44
C ASN A 70 0.27 -8.14 -2.13
N SER A 71 -0.53 -9.09 -1.64
CA SER A 71 -1.67 -9.60 -2.44
C SER A 71 -2.73 -8.55 -2.76
N ALA A 72 -3.23 -7.75 -1.80
CA ALA A 72 -4.28 -6.77 -2.07
C ALA A 72 -3.75 -5.51 -2.78
N THR A 73 -2.52 -5.09 -2.46
CA THR A 73 -1.86 -3.95 -3.10
C THR A 73 -1.34 -4.33 -4.48
N ALA A 74 -0.74 -5.52 -4.64
CA ALA A 74 -0.36 -6.08 -5.93
C ALA A 74 -1.59 -6.41 -6.75
N GLN A 75 -2.69 -6.96 -6.19
CA GLN A 75 -3.95 -7.09 -6.94
C GLN A 75 -4.44 -5.73 -7.42
N LYS A 76 -4.39 -4.67 -6.60
CA LYS A 76 -4.72 -3.31 -7.07
C LYS A 76 -3.77 -2.80 -8.15
N ILE A 77 -2.47 -3.08 -8.04
CA ILE A 77 -1.46 -2.73 -9.05
C ILE A 77 -1.66 -3.54 -10.34
N GLU A 78 -2.00 -4.82 -10.24
CA GLU A 78 -2.26 -5.77 -11.32
C GLU A 78 -3.54 -5.36 -12.05
N ILE A 79 -4.62 -5.09 -11.32
CA ILE A 79 -5.88 -4.58 -11.86
C ILE A 79 -5.66 -3.23 -12.54
N LYS A 80 -4.88 -2.33 -11.91
CA LYS A 80 -4.52 -1.04 -12.50
C LYS A 80 -3.74 -1.25 -13.80
N LYS A 81 -2.70 -2.09 -13.79
CA LYS A 81 -1.87 -2.41 -14.95
C LYS A 81 -2.68 -3.05 -16.08
N GLU A 82 -3.56 -4.00 -15.76
CA GLU A 82 -4.47 -4.64 -16.70
C GLU A 82 -5.42 -3.61 -17.34
N ALA A 83 -6.00 -2.71 -16.55
CA ALA A 83 -6.87 -1.66 -17.04
C ALA A 83 -6.12 -0.69 -17.98
N TYR A 84 -4.93 -0.23 -17.59
CA TYR A 84 -4.10 0.63 -18.46
C TYR A 84 -3.64 -0.09 -19.72
N THR A 85 -3.33 -1.37 -19.64
CA THR A 85 -2.93 -2.19 -20.80
C THR A 85 -4.08 -2.33 -21.79
N LYS A 86 -5.31 -2.60 -21.30
CA LYS A 86 -6.51 -2.66 -22.16
C LYS A 86 -6.80 -1.31 -22.83
N LEU A 87 -6.67 -0.21 -22.09
CA LEU A 87 -6.84 1.15 -22.62
C LEU A 87 -5.77 1.49 -23.66
N LEU A 88 -4.50 1.17 -23.36
CA LEU A 88 -3.37 1.39 -24.25
C LEU A 88 -3.57 0.65 -25.58
N ASN A 89 -3.87 -0.65 -25.53
CA ASN A 89 -4.09 -1.45 -26.73
C ASN A 89 -5.21 -0.87 -27.59
N ARG A 90 -6.34 -0.52 -26.97
CA ARG A 90 -7.46 0.10 -27.70
C ARG A 90 -7.06 1.42 -28.35
N TYR A 91 -6.32 2.27 -27.64
CA TYR A 91 -5.90 3.57 -28.19
C TYR A 91 -4.85 3.41 -29.29
N MET A 92 -3.99 2.40 -29.21
CA MET A 92 -3.05 2.06 -30.29
C MET A 92 -3.79 1.57 -31.54
N ASP A 93 -4.78 0.68 -31.38
CA ASP A 93 -5.63 0.24 -32.48
C ASP A 93 -6.36 1.43 -33.14
N ASP A 94 -6.97 2.31 -32.33
CA ASP A 94 -7.67 3.50 -32.82
C ASP A 94 -6.70 4.51 -33.48
N PHE A 95 -5.44 4.59 -33.01
CA PHE A 95 -4.41 5.46 -33.55
C PHE A 95 -3.94 5.00 -34.94
N ASP A 96 -3.78 3.69 -35.13
CA ASP A 96 -3.37 3.11 -36.41
C ASP A 96 -4.50 3.15 -37.46
N LEU A 97 -5.77 3.19 -37.02
CA LEU A 97 -6.95 3.17 -37.88
C LEU A 97 -7.50 4.56 -38.25
N THR A 98 -7.04 5.63 -37.59
CA THR A 98 -7.57 6.97 -37.82
C THR A 98 -6.80 7.73 -38.90
N ASP A 99 -7.53 8.28 -39.88
CA ASP A 99 -6.99 9.18 -40.90
C ASP A 99 -7.11 10.67 -40.51
N ASP A 100 -7.77 10.98 -39.39
CA ASP A 100 -7.94 12.35 -38.90
C ASP A 100 -6.74 12.76 -38.05
N ILE A 101 -5.98 13.75 -38.53
CA ILE A 101 -4.72 14.18 -37.90
C ILE A 101 -4.91 14.78 -36.50
N ASP A 102 -6.04 15.44 -36.24
CA ASP A 102 -6.32 16.02 -34.93
C ASP A 102 -6.69 14.93 -33.92
N ILE A 103 -7.42 13.91 -34.37
CA ILE A 103 -7.72 12.72 -33.56
C ILE A 103 -6.44 11.92 -33.32
N HIS A 104 -5.61 11.74 -34.34
CA HIS A 104 -4.34 11.04 -34.27
C HIS A 104 -3.41 11.66 -33.22
N LEU A 105 -3.23 12.99 -33.23
CA LEU A 105 -2.45 13.71 -32.22
C LEU A 105 -3.01 13.57 -30.80
N LYS A 106 -4.34 13.57 -30.64
CA LYS A 106 -4.99 13.38 -29.33
C LYS A 106 -4.79 11.96 -28.78
N LEU A 107 -4.90 10.95 -29.64
CA LEU A 107 -4.66 9.55 -29.28
C LEU A 107 -3.20 9.34 -28.90
N GLY A 108 -2.24 9.86 -29.70
CA GLY A 108 -0.81 9.79 -29.40
C GLY A 108 -0.46 10.41 -28.04
N ASN A 109 -0.99 11.60 -27.74
CA ASN A 109 -0.79 12.24 -26.43
C ASN A 109 -1.40 11.42 -25.27
N SER A 110 -2.53 10.76 -25.50
CA SER A 110 -3.17 9.91 -24.50
C SER A 110 -2.39 8.62 -24.25
N ILE A 111 -1.85 8.01 -25.31
CA ILE A 111 -0.95 6.86 -25.25
C ILE A 111 0.29 7.20 -24.43
N LEU A 112 0.96 8.32 -24.71
CA LEU A 112 2.15 8.76 -23.96
C LEU A 112 1.85 8.94 -22.46
N ARG A 113 0.71 9.58 -22.13
CA ARG A 113 0.29 9.75 -20.73
C ARG A 113 0.02 8.41 -20.02
N ILE A 114 -0.51 7.42 -20.73
CA ILE A 114 -0.73 6.09 -20.16
C ILE A 114 0.62 5.40 -19.90
N LEU A 115 1.57 5.50 -20.84
CA LEU A 115 2.91 4.94 -20.70
C LEU A 115 3.69 5.55 -19.53
N ASP A 116 3.56 6.86 -19.29
CA ASP A 116 4.20 7.54 -18.15
C ASP A 116 3.64 7.10 -16.77
N ASN A 117 2.44 6.50 -16.75
CA ASN A 117 1.74 6.09 -15.53
C ASN A 117 1.75 4.57 -15.28
N LEU A 118 2.34 3.80 -16.19
CA LEU A 118 2.58 2.36 -16.09
C LEU A 118 3.88 2.06 -15.32
#